data_AF-A0A5C6D635-F1
#
_entry.id   AF-A0A5C6D635-F1
#
_cell.length_a   1.000
_cell.length_b   1.000
_cell.length_c   1.000
_cell.angle_alpha   90.00
_cell.angle_beta   90.00
_cell.angle_gamma   90.00
#
_symmetry.space_group_name_H-M   'P 1'
#
loop_
_entity.id
_entity.type
_entity.pdbx_description
1 polymer ?
#
loop_
_entity_poly.entity_id
_entity_poly.type
_entity_poly.pdbx_seq_one_letter_code
_entity_poly.pdbx_strand_id
1 'polypeptide(L)'
;MMMTNPKSYFFIATVAALSVFSVAYGQESRTEEKTPNVVLIMADDLGWKDLHCYGNDKLDTPSIDRLAEQGLLFTDAYSAAPVCTPTRAALMTGESPTYAAMIEGMDESIGKLLKAIEEQGLNDNTLVIFTSDNGPFAANVKPLRAEKCYLYEGGIRVPMIVRWPGRVMPSTRTSTPVIIMDIHATILEVANLKTDPSNTPDGVSLLPMLKDESKLERESIYFHYPNYAFHKGNRLGSAVRSGDFKLI
;
A
#
# COMPACT_ATOMS: atom_id res chain seq x y z
N MET A 1 -29.11 14.41 -73.79
CA MET A 1 -29.81 15.70 -73.61
C MET A 1 -29.44 16.19 -72.21
N MET A 2 -28.29 16.85 -72.09
CA MET A 2 -28.19 18.31 -71.88
C MET A 2 -29.09 18.81 -70.74
N MET A 3 -28.49 19.18 -69.60
CA MET A 3 -28.40 20.57 -69.15
C MET A 3 -27.67 20.64 -67.79
N THR A 4 -26.44 21.13 -67.84
CA THR A 4 -25.75 21.79 -66.74
C THR A 4 -26.21 23.25 -66.69
N ASN A 5 -26.38 23.83 -65.50
CA ASN A 5 -26.30 25.28 -65.33
C ASN A 5 -25.65 25.60 -63.96
N PRO A 6 -24.65 26.49 -63.90
CA PRO A 6 -23.80 26.71 -62.72
C PRO A 6 -24.35 27.83 -61.84
N LYS A 7 -24.06 27.79 -60.54
CA LYS A 7 -24.26 28.94 -59.65
C LYS A 7 -22.91 29.58 -59.35
N SER A 8 -22.76 30.78 -59.88
CA SER A 8 -21.65 31.71 -59.67
C SER A 8 -21.56 32.16 -58.21
N TYR A 9 -20.36 32.12 -57.65
CA TYR A 9 -20.06 32.68 -56.32
C TYR A 9 -19.77 34.19 -56.47
N PHE A 10 -20.58 35.00 -55.79
CA PHE A 10 -20.32 36.43 -55.59
C PHE A 10 -19.27 36.60 -54.49
N PHE A 11 -18.14 37.21 -54.83
CA PHE A 11 -17.11 37.64 -53.88
C PHE A 11 -17.55 38.98 -53.27
N ILE A 12 -17.93 39.01 -51.99
CA ILE A 12 -18.06 40.24 -51.21
C ILE A 12 -16.80 40.35 -50.34
N ALA A 13 -15.92 41.28 -50.70
CA ALA A 13 -14.77 41.65 -49.89
C ALA A 13 -15.24 42.58 -48.75
N THR A 14 -15.38 42.03 -47.55
CA THR A 14 -15.56 42.84 -46.33
C THR A 14 -14.21 43.00 -45.65
N VAL A 15 -13.64 44.20 -45.73
CA VAL A 15 -12.46 44.61 -44.94
C VAL A 15 -12.93 44.80 -43.49
N ALA A 16 -12.65 43.83 -42.65
CA ALA A 16 -12.77 43.98 -41.20
C ALA A 16 -11.43 44.49 -40.65
N ALA A 17 -11.41 45.74 -40.19
CA ALA A 17 -10.32 46.28 -39.41
C ALA A 17 -10.25 45.55 -38.06
N LEU A 18 -9.30 44.61 -37.93
CA LEU A 18 -8.95 44.01 -36.64
C LEU A 18 -8.16 45.03 -35.82
N SER A 19 -8.83 45.73 -34.91
CA SER A 19 -8.20 46.39 -33.78
C SER A 19 -7.59 45.32 -32.87
N VAL A 20 -6.27 45.15 -32.96
CA VAL A 20 -5.48 44.32 -32.03
C VAL A 20 -5.49 45.01 -30.67
N PHE A 21 -6.42 44.62 -29.79
CA PHE A 21 -6.25 44.82 -28.36
C PHE A 21 -5.17 43.83 -27.89
N SER A 22 -3.92 44.28 -27.87
CA SER A 22 -2.88 43.61 -27.09
C SER A 22 -3.28 43.73 -25.62
N VAL A 23 -4.01 42.74 -25.12
CA VAL A 23 -4.00 42.44 -23.69
C VAL A 23 -2.56 42.08 -23.39
N ALA A 24 -1.83 43.00 -22.75
CA ALA A 24 -0.58 42.68 -22.13
C ALA A 24 -0.88 41.65 -21.04
N TYR A 25 -0.85 40.36 -21.42
CA TYR A 25 -0.69 39.27 -20.48
C TYR A 25 0.65 39.55 -19.83
N GLY A 26 0.61 40.11 -18.61
CA GLY A 26 1.79 40.15 -17.76
C GLY A 26 2.29 38.72 -17.65
N GLN A 27 3.42 38.43 -18.30
CA GLN A 27 4.18 37.26 -17.97
C GLN A 27 4.73 37.53 -16.56
N GLU A 28 3.99 37.08 -15.55
CA GLU A 28 4.64 36.80 -14.27
C GLU A 28 5.74 35.80 -14.58
N SER A 29 6.99 36.26 -14.54
CA SER A 29 8.14 35.39 -14.55
C SER A 29 8.04 34.54 -13.30
N ARG A 30 7.50 33.31 -13.43
CA ARG A 30 7.75 32.26 -12.43
C ARG A 30 9.25 32.08 -12.39
N THR A 31 9.89 32.64 -11.37
CA THR A 31 11.22 32.22 -10.96
C THR A 31 11.17 30.70 -10.83
N GLU A 32 12.00 30.01 -11.60
CA GLU A 32 12.20 28.57 -11.48
C GLU A 32 12.70 28.31 -10.05
N GLU A 33 11.79 28.05 -9.12
CA GLU A 33 12.15 27.69 -7.76
C GLU A 33 12.90 26.37 -7.81
N LYS A 34 14.22 26.47 -7.64
CA LYS A 34 15.09 25.32 -7.63
C LYS A 34 14.66 24.39 -6.49
N THR A 35 14.41 23.13 -6.81
CA THR A 35 14.04 22.12 -5.80
C THR A 35 15.12 22.08 -4.71
N PRO A 36 14.76 22.25 -3.42
CA PRO A 36 15.74 22.31 -2.34
C PRO A 36 16.36 20.93 -2.07
N ASN A 37 17.58 20.93 -1.53
CA ASN A 37 18.17 19.74 -0.92
C ASN A 37 17.64 19.64 0.52
N VAL A 38 17.21 18.45 0.94
CA VAL A 38 16.67 18.21 2.29
C VAL A 38 17.62 17.31 3.06
N VAL A 39 18.04 17.73 4.25
CA VAL A 39 18.84 16.93 5.20
C VAL A 39 18.06 16.82 6.50
N LEU A 40 17.75 15.60 6.92
CA LEU A 40 17.05 15.29 8.17
C LEU A 40 18.03 14.67 9.17
N ILE A 41 18.18 15.32 10.33
CA ILE A 41 19.01 14.84 11.43
C ILE A 41 18.08 14.41 12.57
N MET A 42 18.11 13.14 12.95
CA MET A 42 17.34 12.60 14.08
C MET A 42 18.29 11.98 15.11
N ALA A 43 18.35 12.60 16.29
CA ALA A 43 19.12 12.10 17.43
C ALA A 43 18.45 10.86 18.05
N ASP A 44 19.21 10.09 18.83
CA ASP A 44 18.72 8.95 19.61
C ASP A 44 18.74 9.33 21.10
N ASP A 45 17.64 9.08 21.81
CA ASP A 45 17.46 9.36 23.25
C ASP A 45 17.83 10.80 23.72
N LEU A 46 17.57 11.82 22.89
CA LEU A 46 17.75 13.24 23.25
C LEU A 46 16.47 13.82 23.87
N GLY A 47 16.54 14.22 25.13
CA GLY A 47 15.45 14.84 25.88
C GLY A 47 15.24 16.33 25.55
N TRP A 48 14.03 16.83 25.82
CA TRP A 48 13.62 18.21 25.51
C TRP A 48 14.54 19.28 26.12
N LYS A 49 15.07 19.04 27.32
CA LYS A 49 15.94 19.98 28.04
C LYS A 49 17.43 19.62 27.96
N ASP A 50 17.84 18.79 27.00
CA ASP A 50 19.25 18.36 26.94
C ASP A 50 20.14 19.38 26.24
N LEU A 51 19.60 20.23 25.38
CA LEU A 51 20.35 21.24 24.61
C LEU A 51 20.39 22.59 25.33
N HIS A 52 21.48 23.35 25.16
CA HIS A 52 21.63 24.68 25.78
C HIS A 52 20.56 25.66 25.27
N CYS A 53 20.23 25.63 23.98
CA CYS A 53 19.12 26.43 23.41
C CYS A 53 17.71 26.08 23.97
N TYR A 54 17.57 24.98 24.71
CA TYR A 54 16.35 24.63 25.48
C TYR A 54 16.52 24.82 27.01
N GLY A 55 17.58 25.50 27.45
CA GLY A 55 17.82 25.89 28.84
C GLY A 55 18.67 24.90 29.65
N ASN A 56 19.56 24.14 29.00
CA ASN A 56 20.57 23.33 29.69
C ASN A 56 21.87 24.10 29.92
N ASP A 57 22.04 24.69 31.10
CA ASP A 57 23.25 25.46 31.44
C ASP A 57 24.50 24.61 31.70
N LYS A 58 24.39 23.26 31.63
CA LYS A 58 25.49 22.33 31.95
C LYS A 58 26.19 21.76 30.72
N LEU A 59 25.56 21.80 29.55
CA LEU A 59 26.10 21.24 28.32
C LEU A 59 26.34 22.35 27.31
N ASP A 60 27.47 22.28 26.62
CA ASP A 60 27.79 23.22 25.54
C ASP A 60 27.44 22.57 24.20
N THR A 61 26.46 23.12 23.48
CA THR A 61 25.93 22.60 22.20
C THR A 61 26.06 23.62 21.06
N PRO A 62 27.26 24.19 20.81
CA PRO A 62 27.39 25.45 20.07
C PRO A 62 26.98 25.33 18.59
N SER A 63 27.06 24.14 18.00
CA SER A 63 26.61 23.92 16.61
C SER A 63 25.08 23.83 16.49
N ILE A 64 24.40 23.28 17.49
CA ILE A 64 22.94 23.16 17.52
C ILE A 64 22.32 24.49 17.94
N ASP A 65 22.95 25.21 18.86
CA ASP A 65 22.55 26.56 19.24
C ASP A 65 22.60 27.51 18.04
N ARG A 66 23.71 27.50 17.29
CA ARG A 66 23.82 28.26 16.04
C ARG A 66 22.77 27.86 15.01
N LEU A 67 22.41 26.57 14.92
CA LEU A 67 21.33 26.11 14.04
C LEU A 67 19.96 26.66 14.47
N ALA A 68 19.69 26.73 15.78
CA ALA A 68 18.48 27.32 16.33
C ALA A 68 18.41 28.84 16.09
N GLU A 69 19.52 29.57 16.27
CA GLU A 69 19.62 31.01 15.99
C GLU A 69 19.39 31.34 14.50
N GLN A 70 19.84 30.47 13.60
CA GLN A 70 19.68 30.62 12.15
C GLN A 70 18.33 30.10 11.62
N GLY A 71 17.51 29.50 12.49
CA GLY A 71 16.31 28.77 12.11
C GLY A 71 15.08 29.13 12.94
N LEU A 72 14.09 28.22 12.94
CA LEU A 72 12.93 28.27 13.80
C LEU A 72 13.04 27.16 14.85
N LEU A 73 13.10 27.54 16.12
CA LEU A 73 13.07 26.62 17.25
C LEU A 73 11.61 26.40 17.71
N PHE A 74 11.18 25.14 17.78
CA PHE A 74 9.85 24.77 18.26
C PHE A 74 9.89 24.39 19.74
N THR A 75 9.15 25.08 20.61
CA THR A 75 9.06 24.72 22.03
C THR A 75 8.16 23.51 22.28
N ASP A 76 7.22 23.24 21.37
CA ASP A 76 6.16 22.25 21.51
C ASP A 76 6.17 21.29 20.30
N ALA A 77 7.25 20.53 20.15
CA ALA A 77 7.38 19.43 19.19
C ALA A 77 7.34 18.08 19.91
N TYR A 78 6.64 17.10 19.34
CA TYR A 78 6.38 15.81 19.98
C TYR A 78 6.88 14.65 19.13
N SER A 79 7.47 13.63 19.77
CA SER A 79 7.70 12.33 19.13
C SER A 79 6.37 11.60 18.94
N ALA A 80 6.30 10.71 17.95
CA ALA A 80 5.08 9.94 17.70
C ALA A 80 4.80 8.94 18.86
N ALA A 81 5.84 8.38 19.47
CA ALA A 81 5.75 7.48 20.62
C ALA A 81 6.97 7.63 21.55
N PRO A 82 6.87 7.23 22.84
CA PRO A 82 7.97 7.33 23.81
C PRO A 82 9.00 6.17 23.66
N VAL A 83 9.27 5.71 22.44
CA VAL A 83 10.19 4.61 22.10
C VAL A 83 10.74 4.76 20.67
N CYS A 84 11.96 4.25 20.43
CA CYS A 84 12.74 4.50 19.22
C CYS A 84 12.05 4.00 17.93
N THR A 85 11.77 2.70 17.80
CA THR A 85 11.28 2.17 16.52
C THR A 85 9.96 2.75 16.04
N PRO A 86 8.88 2.82 16.85
CA PRO A 86 7.62 3.39 16.35
C PRO A 86 7.74 4.85 15.93
N THR A 87 8.60 5.65 16.59
CA THR A 87 8.86 7.03 16.17
C THR A 87 9.63 7.08 14.86
N ARG A 88 10.68 6.26 14.70
CA ARG A 88 11.46 6.17 13.45
C ARG A 88 10.58 5.70 12.29
N ALA A 89 9.74 4.70 12.52
CA ALA A 89 8.83 4.19 11.53
C ALA A 89 7.74 5.22 11.16
N ALA A 90 7.15 5.91 12.14
CA ALA A 90 6.20 7.00 11.88
C ALA A 90 6.83 8.12 11.04
N LEU A 91 8.07 8.51 11.33
CA LEU A 91 8.80 9.51 10.55
C LEU A 91 9.06 9.06 9.10
N MET A 92 9.49 7.81 8.90
CA MET A 92 9.82 7.28 7.57
C MET A 92 8.58 7.01 6.71
N THR A 93 7.47 6.63 7.34
CA THR A 93 6.25 6.19 6.64
C THR A 93 5.16 7.27 6.60
N GLY A 94 5.18 8.22 7.53
CA GLY A 94 4.09 9.15 7.77
C GLY A 94 2.89 8.53 8.49
N GLU A 95 3.02 7.30 9.01
CA GLU A 95 1.91 6.52 9.57
C GLU A 95 1.90 6.50 11.11
N SER A 96 0.81 5.99 11.69
CA SER A 96 0.66 5.88 13.14
C SER A 96 1.75 5.01 13.77
N PRO A 97 2.42 5.49 14.84
CA PRO A 97 3.50 4.76 15.53
C PRO A 97 3.04 3.41 16.07
N THR A 98 1.79 3.30 16.54
CA THR A 98 1.23 2.05 17.06
C THR A 98 1.15 0.98 15.97
N TYR A 99 0.66 1.34 14.78
CA TYR A 99 0.54 0.40 13.68
C TYR A 99 1.93 -0.08 13.22
N ALA A 100 2.90 0.83 13.15
CA ALA A 100 4.27 0.48 12.80
C ALA A 100 4.94 -0.45 13.83
N ALA A 101 4.81 -0.16 15.13
CA ALA A 101 5.31 -1.06 16.18
C ALA A 101 4.64 -2.45 16.16
N MET A 102 3.34 -2.51 15.84
CA MET A 102 2.64 -3.80 15.68
C MET A 102 3.21 -4.62 14.52
N ILE A 103 3.56 -3.97 13.40
CA ILE A 103 4.20 -4.64 12.27
C ILE A 103 5.59 -5.17 12.66
N GLU A 104 6.42 -4.34 13.30
CA GLU A 104 7.75 -4.75 13.75
C GLU A 104 7.69 -5.91 14.74
N GLY A 105 6.83 -5.84 15.76
CA GLY A 105 6.67 -6.92 16.73
C GLY A 105 6.16 -8.22 16.10
N MET A 106 5.29 -8.13 15.09
CA MET A 106 4.86 -9.28 14.29
C MET A 106 6.04 -9.88 13.50
N ASP A 107 6.85 -9.05 12.84
CA ASP A 107 8.01 -9.47 12.07
C ASP A 107 9.05 -10.19 12.94
N GLU A 108 9.40 -9.62 14.11
CA GLU A 108 10.28 -10.27 15.07
C GLU A 108 9.77 -11.65 15.52
N SER A 109 8.45 -11.76 15.74
CA SER A 109 7.81 -13.00 16.16
C SER A 109 7.86 -14.07 15.06
N ILE A 110 7.65 -13.67 13.80
CA ILE A 110 7.82 -14.54 12.63
C ILE A 110 9.28 -14.98 12.50
N GLY A 111 10.24 -14.07 12.69
CA GLY A 111 11.67 -14.39 12.68
C GLY A 111 12.04 -15.46 13.71
N LYS A 112 11.52 -15.34 14.94
CA LYS A 112 11.70 -16.36 16.00
C LYS A 112 11.10 -17.72 15.60
N LEU A 113 9.91 -17.74 15.00
CA LEU A 113 9.28 -18.97 14.52
C LEU A 113 10.11 -19.65 13.42
N LEU A 114 10.55 -18.89 12.41
CA LEU A 114 11.34 -19.41 11.29
C LEU A 114 12.68 -19.97 11.77
N LYS A 115 13.35 -19.25 12.69
CA LYS A 115 14.58 -19.73 13.32
C LYS A 115 14.37 -21.04 14.09
N ALA A 116 13.27 -21.16 14.84
CA ALA A 116 12.97 -22.39 15.56
C ALA A 116 12.70 -23.58 14.61
N ILE A 117 12.03 -23.36 13.47
CA ILE A 117 11.85 -24.39 12.43
C ILE A 117 13.21 -24.87 11.87
N GLU A 118 14.13 -23.93 11.63
CA GLU A 118 15.48 -24.21 11.15
C GLU A 118 16.32 -24.99 12.18
N GLU A 119 16.36 -24.53 13.43
CA GLU A 119 17.14 -25.17 14.51
C GLU A 119 16.68 -26.60 14.80
N GLN A 120 15.41 -26.92 14.55
CA GLN A 120 14.85 -28.27 14.67
C GLN A 120 15.06 -29.13 13.42
N GLY A 121 15.70 -28.62 12.37
CA GLY A 121 15.91 -29.34 11.11
C GLY A 121 14.62 -29.62 10.33
N LEU A 122 13.55 -28.85 10.57
CA LEU A 122 12.22 -29.07 9.98
C LEU A 122 12.00 -28.29 8.67
N ASN A 123 13.02 -27.59 8.19
CA ASN A 123 12.92 -26.65 7.07
C ASN A 123 12.26 -27.23 5.81
N ASP A 124 12.70 -28.41 5.35
CA ASP A 124 12.23 -29.01 4.10
C ASP A 124 10.83 -29.64 4.22
N ASN A 125 10.38 -29.88 5.45
CA ASN A 125 9.08 -30.49 5.76
C ASN A 125 8.08 -29.50 6.39
N THR A 126 8.31 -28.19 6.21
CA THR A 126 7.44 -27.16 6.79
C THR A 126 6.97 -26.19 5.70
N LEU A 127 5.68 -26.26 5.40
CA LEU A 127 4.95 -25.25 4.64
C LEU A 127 4.60 -24.08 5.58
N VAL A 128 5.06 -22.88 5.24
CA VAL A 128 4.70 -21.64 5.93
C VAL A 128 3.87 -20.78 4.99
N ILE A 129 2.69 -20.34 5.45
CA ILE A 129 1.81 -19.42 4.75
C ILE A 129 1.60 -18.19 5.64
N PHE A 130 1.99 -17.02 5.16
CA PHE A 130 1.73 -15.73 5.80
C PHE A 130 0.66 -15.00 4.99
N THR A 131 -0.39 -14.50 5.66
CA THR A 131 -1.45 -13.71 5.05
C THR A 131 -2.12 -12.80 6.09
N SER A 132 -3.01 -11.92 5.64
CA SER A 132 -3.91 -11.15 6.52
C SER A 132 -5.38 -11.54 6.28
N ASP A 133 -6.26 -11.18 7.23
CA ASP A 133 -7.70 -11.46 7.21
C ASP A 133 -8.49 -10.45 6.35
N ASN A 134 -8.04 -9.20 6.33
CA ASN A 134 -8.64 -8.08 5.62
C ASN A 134 -7.60 -6.96 5.40
N GLY A 135 -7.98 -5.95 4.61
CA GLY A 135 -7.23 -4.71 4.50
C GLY A 135 -6.98 -4.00 5.84
N PRO A 136 -6.10 -2.99 5.87
CA PRO A 136 -5.73 -2.31 7.11
C PRO A 136 -6.88 -1.47 7.67
N PHE A 137 -6.77 -1.12 8.96
CA PHE A 137 -7.63 -0.11 9.58
C PHE A 137 -6.81 1.17 9.80
N ALA A 138 -7.19 2.25 9.11
CA ALA A 138 -6.56 3.57 9.22
C ALA A 138 -5.05 3.56 8.96
N ALA A 139 -4.61 2.84 7.92
CA ALA A 139 -3.22 2.84 7.44
C ALA A 139 -3.16 3.00 5.92
N ASN A 140 -1.96 3.23 5.40
CA ASN A 140 -1.74 3.36 3.97
C ASN A 140 -2.25 2.16 3.17
N VAL A 141 -3.10 2.44 2.18
CA VAL A 141 -3.70 1.45 1.29
C VAL A 141 -3.45 1.74 -0.19
N LYS A 142 -2.68 2.80 -0.49
CA LYS A 142 -2.38 3.18 -1.87
C LYS A 142 -1.50 2.12 -2.55
N PRO A 143 -1.71 1.87 -3.87
CA PRO A 143 -2.61 2.57 -4.79
C PRO A 143 -4.06 2.05 -4.78
N LEU A 144 -4.41 1.12 -3.88
CA LEU A 144 -5.72 0.48 -3.85
C LEU A 144 -6.80 1.42 -3.27
N ARG A 145 -8.06 1.08 -3.56
CA ARG A 145 -9.23 1.86 -3.11
C ARG A 145 -9.80 1.31 -1.81
N ALA A 146 -10.07 2.22 -0.87
CA ALA A 146 -10.65 1.97 0.45
C ALA A 146 -9.84 0.97 1.30
N GLU A 147 -10.34 0.59 2.46
CA GLU A 147 -9.60 -0.16 3.49
C GLU A 147 -10.52 -1.21 4.14
N LYS A 148 -10.19 -1.72 5.33
CA LYS A 148 -11.06 -2.63 6.11
C LYS A 148 -12.53 -2.20 6.09
N CYS A 149 -13.41 -3.19 6.01
CA CYS A 149 -14.88 -3.05 5.90
C CYS A 149 -15.43 -2.61 4.53
N TYR A 150 -14.62 -2.58 3.47
CA TYR A 150 -15.09 -2.33 2.10
C TYR A 150 -14.77 -3.48 1.15
N LEU A 151 -15.64 -3.70 0.16
CA LEU A 151 -15.42 -4.68 -0.92
C LEU A 151 -14.48 -4.18 -2.03
N TYR A 152 -13.96 -2.97 -1.94
CA TYR A 152 -12.93 -2.46 -2.86
C TYR A 152 -11.58 -3.14 -2.60
N GLU A 153 -10.66 -3.04 -3.56
CA GLU A 153 -9.38 -3.76 -3.51
C GLU A 153 -8.62 -3.58 -2.21
N GLY A 154 -8.57 -2.39 -1.63
CA GLY A 154 -7.80 -2.15 -0.42
C GLY A 154 -8.43 -2.73 0.85
N GLY A 155 -9.69 -3.18 0.81
CA GLY A 155 -10.35 -3.86 1.92
C GLY A 155 -10.25 -5.38 1.89
N ILE A 156 -10.08 -5.98 0.71
CA ILE A 156 -10.10 -7.45 0.52
C ILE A 156 -8.83 -8.04 -0.10
N ARG A 157 -7.98 -7.23 -0.75
CA ARG A 157 -6.68 -7.68 -1.28
C ARG A 157 -5.64 -7.56 -0.17
N VAL A 158 -5.10 -8.68 0.25
CA VAL A 158 -4.14 -8.81 1.37
C VAL A 158 -2.80 -9.36 0.88
N PRO A 159 -1.69 -9.13 1.61
CA PRO A 159 -0.44 -9.83 1.32
C PRO A 159 -0.63 -11.33 1.53
N MET A 160 -0.01 -12.13 0.68
CA MET A 160 0.10 -13.58 0.86
C MET A 160 1.50 -14.03 0.43
N ILE A 161 2.19 -14.77 1.30
CA ILE A 161 3.52 -15.34 1.05
C ILE A 161 3.45 -16.83 1.38
N VAL A 162 3.98 -17.66 0.49
CA VAL A 162 4.06 -19.11 0.68
C VAL A 162 5.52 -19.53 0.60
N ARG A 163 6.01 -20.25 1.61
CA ARG A 163 7.39 -20.73 1.69
C ARG A 163 7.40 -22.22 1.98
N TRP A 164 8.07 -22.98 1.10
CA TRP A 164 8.35 -24.40 1.30
C TRP A 164 9.62 -24.80 0.52
N PRO A 165 10.80 -24.91 1.17
CA PRO A 165 12.05 -25.27 0.53
C PRO A 165 11.96 -26.58 -0.24
N GLY A 166 12.56 -26.60 -1.42
CA GLY A 166 12.53 -27.75 -2.32
C GLY A 166 11.17 -28.04 -2.96
N ARG A 167 10.10 -27.31 -2.61
CA ARG A 167 8.75 -27.48 -3.18
C ARG A 167 8.21 -26.22 -3.85
N VAL A 168 8.56 -25.04 -3.34
CA VAL A 168 8.22 -23.72 -3.88
C VAL A 168 9.50 -23.04 -4.31
N MET A 169 9.55 -22.55 -5.55
CA MET A 169 10.72 -21.85 -6.07
C MET A 169 10.89 -20.49 -5.37
N PRO A 170 12.03 -20.21 -4.71
CA PRO A 170 12.26 -18.94 -4.03
C PRO A 170 12.24 -17.75 -5.00
N SER A 171 11.88 -16.57 -4.49
CA SER A 171 11.93 -15.29 -5.22
C SER A 171 11.08 -15.21 -6.49
N THR A 172 10.10 -16.10 -6.64
CA THR A 172 9.10 -16.05 -7.71
C THR A 172 7.93 -15.15 -7.35
N ARG A 173 7.18 -14.71 -8.36
CA ARG A 173 5.99 -13.86 -8.21
C ARG A 173 4.90 -14.34 -9.17
N THR A 174 3.65 -14.28 -8.74
CA THR A 174 2.50 -14.58 -9.60
C THR A 174 1.42 -13.51 -9.42
N SER A 175 0.72 -13.20 -10.51
CA SER A 175 -0.46 -12.32 -10.53
C SER A 175 -1.77 -13.12 -10.51
N THR A 176 -1.69 -14.45 -10.44
CA THR A 176 -2.85 -15.35 -10.40
C THR A 176 -3.75 -14.99 -9.20
N PRO A 177 -5.03 -14.67 -9.42
CA PRO A 177 -5.94 -14.38 -8.32
C PRO A 177 -6.13 -15.61 -7.42
N VAL A 178 -5.95 -15.41 -6.12
CA VAL A 178 -6.22 -16.39 -5.07
C VAL A 178 -7.10 -15.78 -3.98
N ILE A 179 -7.79 -16.63 -3.23
CA ILE A 179 -8.67 -16.27 -2.13
C ILE A 179 -8.37 -17.13 -0.90
N ILE A 180 -8.65 -16.60 0.29
CA ILE A 180 -8.26 -17.23 1.56
C ILE A 180 -8.78 -18.67 1.73
N MET A 181 -9.93 -19.01 1.14
CA MET A 181 -10.49 -20.37 1.16
C MET A 181 -9.59 -21.40 0.43
N ASP A 182 -8.75 -20.96 -0.51
CA ASP A 182 -7.80 -21.84 -1.19
C ASP A 182 -6.74 -22.41 -0.23
N ILE A 183 -6.41 -21.65 0.83
CA ILE A 183 -5.46 -22.11 1.86
C ILE A 183 -6.00 -23.35 2.56
N HIS A 184 -7.30 -23.39 2.86
CA HIS A 184 -7.94 -24.56 3.48
C HIS A 184 -7.83 -25.80 2.58
N ALA A 185 -8.21 -25.68 1.30
CA ALA A 185 -8.10 -26.77 0.33
C ALA A 185 -6.65 -27.25 0.17
N THR A 186 -5.70 -26.31 0.14
CA THR A 186 -4.26 -26.60 0.05
C THR A 186 -3.76 -27.38 1.27
N ILE A 187 -4.15 -26.98 2.48
CA ILE A 187 -3.76 -27.66 3.73
C ILE A 187 -4.28 -29.10 3.74
N LEU A 188 -5.54 -29.32 3.33
CA LEU A 188 -6.10 -30.67 3.26
C LEU A 188 -5.30 -31.56 2.31
N GLU A 189 -4.97 -31.07 1.11
CA GLU A 189 -4.17 -31.84 0.15
C GLU A 189 -2.75 -32.12 0.67
N VAL A 190 -2.09 -31.11 1.25
CA VAL A 190 -0.74 -31.24 1.83
C VAL A 190 -0.72 -32.24 2.99
N ALA A 191 -1.75 -32.25 3.82
CA ALA A 191 -1.90 -33.19 4.93
C ALA A 191 -2.40 -34.58 4.49
N ASN A 192 -2.65 -34.79 3.19
CA ASN A 192 -3.25 -36.01 2.65
C ASN A 192 -4.59 -36.36 3.31
N LEU A 193 -5.40 -35.33 3.59
CA LEU A 193 -6.74 -35.43 4.17
C LEU A 193 -7.80 -35.30 3.08
N LYS A 194 -8.90 -36.02 3.25
CA LYS A 194 -10.06 -35.92 2.37
C LYS A 194 -11.02 -34.85 2.87
N THR A 195 -11.67 -34.16 1.94
CA THR A 195 -12.78 -33.26 2.26
C THR A 195 -13.96 -34.06 2.81
N ASP A 196 -14.68 -33.48 3.77
CA ASP A 196 -15.98 -34.00 4.17
C ASP A 196 -16.97 -33.87 2.99
N PRO A 197 -17.60 -34.95 2.51
CA PRO A 197 -18.56 -34.88 1.41
C PRO A 197 -19.76 -33.98 1.71
N SER A 198 -20.08 -33.73 2.98
CA SER A 198 -21.15 -32.83 3.40
C SER A 198 -20.75 -31.35 3.39
N ASN A 199 -19.46 -31.05 3.27
CA ASN A 199 -18.92 -29.70 3.27
C ASN A 199 -17.82 -29.58 2.22
N THR A 200 -18.24 -29.29 0.98
CA THR A 200 -17.31 -29.06 -0.12
C THR A 200 -16.68 -27.67 0.03
N PRO A 201 -15.35 -27.54 0.12
CA PRO A 201 -14.72 -26.23 0.20
C PRO A 201 -14.97 -25.40 -1.07
N ASP A 202 -15.23 -24.11 -0.92
CA ASP A 202 -15.32 -23.17 -2.05
C ASP A 202 -13.94 -22.89 -2.69
N GLY A 203 -12.86 -23.11 -1.93
CA GLY A 203 -11.50 -22.89 -2.37
C GLY A 203 -10.95 -24.07 -3.18
N VAL A 204 -9.96 -23.77 -4.02
CA VAL A 204 -9.20 -24.77 -4.78
C VAL A 204 -7.78 -24.87 -4.24
N SER A 205 -7.19 -26.06 -4.29
CA SER A 205 -5.82 -26.23 -3.80
C SER A 205 -4.82 -25.50 -4.68
N LEU A 206 -3.88 -24.81 -4.02
CA LEU A 206 -2.75 -24.13 -4.65
C LEU A 206 -1.54 -25.07 -4.82
N LEU A 207 -1.59 -26.30 -4.29
CA LEU A 207 -0.43 -27.20 -4.32
C LEU A 207 0.11 -27.48 -5.74
N PRO A 208 -0.73 -27.62 -6.79
CA PRO A 208 -0.24 -27.74 -8.16
C PRO A 208 0.61 -26.54 -8.58
N MET A 209 0.07 -25.33 -8.48
CA MET A 209 0.78 -24.11 -8.90
C MET A 209 2.05 -23.83 -8.10
N LEU A 210 2.13 -24.31 -6.86
CA LEU A 210 3.34 -24.19 -6.02
C LEU A 210 4.50 -25.05 -6.53
N LYS A 211 4.21 -26.19 -7.19
CA LYS A 211 5.22 -27.16 -7.68
C LYS A 211 5.73 -26.85 -9.08
N ASP A 212 4.87 -26.38 -9.97
CA ASP A 212 5.16 -26.27 -11.41
C ASP A 212 4.72 -24.95 -12.07
N GLU A 213 4.30 -23.97 -11.26
CA GLU A 213 3.79 -22.68 -11.75
C GLU A 213 2.58 -22.80 -12.70
N SER A 214 1.87 -23.94 -12.64
CA SER A 214 0.65 -24.16 -13.42
C SER A 214 -0.38 -23.05 -13.17
N LYS A 215 -1.15 -22.75 -14.22
CA LYS A 215 -2.31 -21.87 -14.08
C LYS A 215 -3.32 -22.56 -13.18
N LEU A 216 -3.81 -21.81 -12.22
CA LEU A 216 -4.91 -22.26 -11.40
C LEU A 216 -6.21 -22.15 -12.21
N GLU A 217 -6.83 -23.29 -12.49
CA GLU A 217 -8.09 -23.34 -13.23
C GLU A 217 -9.25 -22.90 -12.32
N ARG A 218 -9.64 -21.62 -12.45
CA ARG A 218 -10.87 -21.09 -11.86
C ARG A 218 -11.46 -20.03 -12.78
N GLU A 219 -12.79 -19.95 -12.81
CA GLU A 219 -13.49 -18.91 -13.59
C GLU A 219 -13.57 -17.60 -12.81
N SER A 220 -13.90 -17.65 -11.52
CA SER A 220 -14.15 -16.46 -10.70
C SER A 220 -13.90 -16.69 -9.21
N ILE A 221 -13.67 -15.60 -8.49
CA ILE A 221 -13.64 -15.57 -7.01
C ILE A 221 -14.72 -14.63 -6.49
N TYR A 222 -15.31 -15.00 -5.36
CA TYR A 222 -16.49 -14.34 -4.78
C TYR A 222 -16.17 -13.84 -3.38
N PHE A 223 -16.70 -12.65 -3.07
CA PHE A 223 -16.54 -11.98 -1.78
C PHE A 223 -17.90 -11.54 -1.29
N HIS A 224 -18.17 -11.68 0.00
CA HIS A 224 -19.43 -11.26 0.60
C HIS A 224 -19.14 -10.42 1.85
N TYR A 225 -19.84 -9.30 1.99
CA TYR A 225 -19.79 -8.51 3.21
C TYR A 225 -21.21 -8.23 3.71
N PRO A 226 -21.76 -9.10 4.58
CA PRO A 226 -23.14 -9.02 5.04
C PRO A 226 -23.31 -8.14 6.29
N ASN A 227 -22.33 -7.27 6.60
CA ASN A 227 -22.34 -6.47 7.83
C ASN A 227 -22.25 -4.97 7.57
N TYR A 228 -22.92 -4.16 8.41
CA TYR A 228 -22.63 -2.74 8.54
C TYR A 228 -21.52 -2.55 9.58
N ALA A 229 -20.42 -1.92 9.17
CA ALA A 229 -19.37 -1.50 10.09
C ALA A 229 -19.81 -0.20 10.76
N PHE A 230 -20.07 -0.27 12.07
CA PHE A 230 -20.56 0.86 12.88
C PHE A 230 -19.69 2.14 12.81
N HIS A 231 -18.47 2.04 12.31
CA HIS A 231 -17.47 3.11 12.23
C HIS A 231 -17.04 3.43 10.78
N LYS A 232 -17.70 2.88 9.75
CA LYS A 232 -17.43 3.18 8.32
C LYS A 232 -18.74 3.37 7.56
N GLY A 233 -18.68 4.07 6.42
CA GLY A 233 -19.80 4.23 5.49
C GLY A 233 -19.91 3.09 4.49
N ASN A 234 -19.79 1.83 4.93
CA ASN A 234 -19.81 0.68 4.03
C ASN A 234 -21.25 0.32 3.60
N ARG A 235 -21.35 -0.56 2.59
CA ARG A 235 -22.60 -1.17 2.17
C ARG A 235 -22.53 -2.68 2.28
N LEU A 236 -23.68 -3.28 2.56
CA LEU A 236 -23.88 -4.71 2.37
C LEU A 236 -23.74 -5.02 0.88
N GLY A 237 -23.08 -6.11 0.55
CA GLY A 237 -22.94 -6.48 -0.85
C GLY A 237 -22.08 -7.70 -1.07
N SER A 238 -21.87 -7.97 -2.34
CA SER A 238 -20.95 -9.00 -2.80
C SER A 238 -20.05 -8.42 -3.87
N ALA A 239 -18.88 -9.00 -4.06
CA ALA A 239 -18.05 -8.72 -5.21
C ALA A 239 -17.70 -10.03 -5.91
N VAL A 240 -17.63 -10.00 -7.23
CA VAL A 240 -17.12 -11.11 -8.04
C VAL A 240 -15.97 -10.59 -8.90
N ARG A 241 -14.88 -11.36 -8.96
CA ARG A 241 -13.75 -11.09 -9.87
C ARG A 241 -13.60 -12.26 -10.83
N SER A 242 -13.66 -11.95 -12.13
CA SER A 242 -13.43 -12.87 -13.24
C SER A 242 -12.30 -12.32 -14.10
N GLY A 243 -11.14 -12.97 -14.04
CA GLY A 243 -9.89 -12.46 -14.62
C GLY A 243 -9.57 -11.03 -14.16
N ASP A 244 -9.54 -10.10 -15.11
CA ASP A 244 -9.24 -8.68 -14.89
C ASP A 244 -10.47 -7.84 -14.54
N PHE A 245 -11.68 -8.40 -14.67
CA PHE A 245 -12.92 -7.71 -14.40
C PHE A 245 -13.40 -7.97 -12.97
N LYS A 246 -13.96 -6.94 -12.34
CA LYS A 246 -14.58 -7.03 -11.02
C LYS A 246 -15.89 -6.27 -10.99
N LEU A 247 -16.95 -6.94 -10.52
CA LEU A 247 -18.26 -6.36 -10.24
C LEU A 247 -18.43 -6.24 -8.71
N ILE A 248 -18.96 -5.10 -8.25
CA ILE A 248 -19.31 -4.80 -6.85
C ILE A 248 -20.71 -4.20 -6.84
#